data_AF-A0A2G9M4L5-F1
#
_entry.id   AF-A0A2G9M4L5-F1
#
_cell.length_a   1.000
_cell.length_b   1.000
_cell.length_c   1.000
_cell.angle_alpha   90.00
_cell.angle_beta   90.00
_cell.angle_gamma   90.00
#
_symmetry.space_group_name_H-M   'P 1'
#
loop_
_entity.id
_entity.type
_entity.pdbx_description
1 polymer ?
#
loop_
_entity_poly.entity_id
_entity_poly.type
_entity_poly.pdbx_seq_one_letter_code
_entity_poly.pdbx_strand_id
1 'polypeptide(L)'
;MEAGFLVSVIIVLTAFVLIAGTIFRFMSSAEDKQAETLCKDSIALRAATSLNVKETEFRVSPVLCKTLDKKISGSKEEVESQIAQKMARCWEIFGEGSYKTGAFDNTNLFAGGNKCFMCYTIAIDESSDFKRDSQGISGQEFQQYLRETTYDKKKQTYLDYFQFGGGPGYVVGLLSEEGIKPGRGYGIAFKAKAQDSEGGGDLLLGGGLSAGIGAIGFYTIGIGGSLLGGGAALAGIGAYSLISDLITDTKSNVDAIMLVDLSNEEISRAMNEKCEFVSDIGGK
;
A
#
# COMPACT_ATOMS: atom_id res chain seq x y z
N MET A 1 -36.02 36.30 -37.42
CA MET A 1 -35.41 35.65 -36.24
C MET A 1 -35.18 36.73 -35.20
N GLU A 2 -35.95 36.69 -34.12
CA GLU A 2 -35.92 37.74 -33.10
C GLU A 2 -34.61 37.65 -32.30
N ALA A 3 -33.98 38.79 -32.03
CA ALA A 3 -32.73 38.89 -31.28
C ALA A 3 -32.80 38.17 -29.91
N GLY A 4 -34.01 38.01 -29.34
CA GLY A 4 -34.24 37.28 -28.10
C GLY A 4 -33.89 35.78 -28.15
N PHE A 5 -34.06 35.11 -29.30
CA PHE A 5 -33.73 33.69 -29.42
C PHE A 5 -32.22 33.45 -29.31
N LEU A 6 -31.40 34.32 -29.93
CA LEU A 6 -29.95 34.20 -29.92
C LEU A 6 -29.37 34.43 -28.51
N VAL A 7 -29.91 35.41 -27.77
CA VAL A 7 -29.51 35.67 -26.38
C VAL A 7 -29.82 34.48 -25.47
N SER A 8 -31.01 33.87 -25.63
CA SER A 8 -31.41 32.69 -24.84
C SER A 8 -30.46 31.50 -25.03
N VAL A 9 -30.09 31.20 -26.30
CA VAL A 9 -29.16 30.11 -26.61
C VAL A 9 -27.77 30.35 -25.99
N ILE A 10 -27.26 31.58 -26.05
CA ILE A 10 -25.97 31.94 -25.46
C ILE A 10 -25.99 31.75 -23.94
N ILE A 11 -27.07 32.14 -23.26
CA ILE A 11 -27.21 31.98 -21.81
C ILE A 11 -27.22 30.49 -21.43
N VAL A 12 -27.98 29.66 -22.14
CA VAL A 12 -28.07 28.22 -21.87
C VAL A 12 -26.71 27.53 -22.10
N LEU A 13 -26.02 27.84 -23.19
CA LEU A 13 -24.68 27.30 -23.45
C LEU A 13 -23.68 27.73 -22.39
N THR A 14 -23.70 29.00 -21.98
CA THR A 14 -22.82 29.51 -20.93
C THR A 14 -23.09 28.82 -19.59
N ALA A 15 -24.36 28.65 -19.21
CA ALA A 15 -24.74 27.92 -18.01
C ALA A 15 -24.30 26.45 -18.06
N PHE A 16 -24.47 25.77 -19.22
CA PHE A 16 -24.02 24.40 -19.40
C PHE A 16 -22.50 24.27 -19.26
N VAL A 17 -21.72 25.16 -19.87
CA VAL A 17 -20.24 25.14 -19.76
C VAL A 17 -19.79 25.38 -18.32
N LEU A 18 -20.45 26.27 -17.58
CA LEU A 18 -20.14 26.50 -16.15
C LEU A 18 -20.47 25.27 -15.29
N ILE A 19 -21.62 24.65 -15.51
CA ILE A 19 -22.02 23.43 -14.80
C ILE A 19 -21.06 22.28 -15.16
N ALA A 20 -20.79 22.06 -16.44
CA ALA A 20 -19.85 21.03 -16.88
C ALA A 20 -18.45 21.27 -16.30
N GLY A 21 -17.94 22.51 -16.33
CA GLY A 21 -16.63 22.86 -15.77
C GLY A 21 -16.53 22.60 -14.26
N THR A 22 -17.58 22.91 -13.50
CA THR A 22 -17.62 22.59 -12.05
C THR A 22 -17.68 21.08 -11.82
N ILE A 23 -18.50 20.33 -12.59
CA ILE A 23 -18.56 18.87 -12.51
C ILE A 23 -17.21 18.25 -12.83
N PHE A 24 -16.55 18.65 -13.92
CA PHE A 24 -15.22 18.13 -14.28
C PHE A 24 -14.18 18.39 -13.19
N ARG A 25 -14.21 19.57 -12.56
CA ARG A 25 -13.32 19.91 -11.45
C ARG A 25 -13.58 19.07 -10.19
N PHE A 26 -14.83 18.76 -9.89
CA PHE A 26 -15.16 17.85 -8.79
C PHE A 26 -14.82 16.40 -9.14
N MET A 27 -15.05 15.98 -10.39
CA MET A 27 -14.75 14.63 -10.85
C MET A 27 -13.26 14.30 -10.76
N SER A 28 -12.35 15.23 -11.09
CA SER A 28 -10.91 14.94 -11.04
C SER A 28 -10.37 14.62 -9.65
N SER A 29 -10.88 15.26 -8.58
CA SER A 29 -10.52 14.93 -7.20
C SER A 29 -11.40 13.84 -6.59
N ALA A 30 -12.65 13.75 -7.04
CA ALA A 30 -13.55 12.70 -6.59
C ALA A 30 -13.11 11.33 -7.11
N GLU A 31 -12.46 11.26 -8.28
CA GLU A 31 -12.08 9.99 -8.90
C GLU A 31 -11.18 9.14 -8.00
N ASP A 32 -10.19 9.73 -7.33
CA ASP A 32 -9.31 8.99 -6.43
C ASP A 32 -10.06 8.44 -5.22
N LYS A 33 -10.82 9.28 -4.54
CA LYS A 33 -11.56 8.88 -3.33
C LYS A 33 -12.67 7.89 -3.68
N GLN A 34 -13.33 8.07 -4.82
CA GLN A 34 -14.32 7.14 -5.34
C GLN A 34 -13.66 5.82 -5.72
N ALA A 35 -12.49 5.82 -6.35
CA ALA A 35 -11.75 4.59 -6.65
C ALA A 35 -11.31 3.86 -5.37
N GLU A 36 -10.80 4.58 -4.36
CA GLU A 36 -10.47 4.01 -3.04
C GLU A 36 -11.72 3.40 -2.38
N THR A 37 -12.85 4.09 -2.44
CA THR A 37 -14.12 3.66 -1.84
C THR A 37 -14.71 2.46 -2.57
N LEU A 38 -14.75 2.48 -3.91
CA LEU A 38 -15.21 1.37 -4.75
C LEU A 38 -14.34 0.13 -4.54
N CYS A 39 -13.03 0.31 -4.45
CA CYS A 39 -12.10 -0.77 -4.15
C CYS A 39 -12.39 -1.36 -2.76
N LYS A 40 -12.44 -0.51 -1.72
CA LYS A 40 -12.76 -0.92 -0.35
C LYS A 40 -14.10 -1.66 -0.24
N ASP A 41 -15.15 -1.12 -0.86
CA ASP A 41 -16.48 -1.72 -0.86
C ASP A 41 -16.48 -3.05 -1.62
N SER A 42 -15.74 -3.16 -2.73
CA SER A 42 -15.61 -4.42 -3.47
C SER A 42 -14.87 -5.48 -2.66
N ILE A 43 -13.82 -5.10 -1.91
CA ILE A 43 -13.08 -5.99 -1.01
C ILE A 43 -13.97 -6.41 0.17
N ALA A 44 -14.71 -5.48 0.78
CA ALA A 44 -15.63 -5.77 1.87
C ALA A 44 -16.78 -6.68 1.43
N LEU A 45 -17.39 -6.42 0.28
CA LEU A 45 -18.44 -7.26 -0.30
C LEU A 45 -17.90 -8.66 -0.61
N ARG A 46 -16.68 -8.75 -1.13
CA ARG A 46 -16.02 -10.04 -1.39
C ARG A 46 -15.76 -10.82 -0.10
N ALA A 47 -15.23 -10.16 0.92
CA ALA A 47 -15.00 -10.76 2.22
C ALA A 47 -16.31 -11.19 2.91
N ALA A 48 -17.42 -10.49 2.67
CA ALA A 48 -18.74 -10.86 3.20
C ALA A 48 -19.42 -12.01 2.42
N THR A 49 -19.09 -12.18 1.14
CA THR A 49 -19.72 -13.18 0.25
C THR A 49 -18.98 -14.50 0.17
N SER A 50 -17.89 -14.68 0.94
CA SER A 50 -17.21 -15.96 1.11
C SER A 50 -18.07 -16.94 1.94
N LEU A 51 -19.14 -17.44 1.34
CA LEU A 51 -19.95 -18.50 1.88
C LEU A 51 -19.37 -19.83 1.41
N ASN A 52 -18.83 -20.61 2.35
CA ASN A 52 -18.45 -22.00 2.12
C ASN A 52 -19.71 -22.85 1.94
N VAL A 53 -20.33 -22.79 0.77
CA VAL A 53 -21.42 -23.69 0.37
C VAL A 53 -20.78 -24.88 -0.31
N LYS A 54 -20.72 -26.00 0.43
CA LYS A 54 -20.23 -27.34 0.06
C LYS A 54 -20.08 -27.56 -1.46
N GLU A 55 -18.86 -27.29 -1.97
CA GLU A 55 -18.31 -27.67 -3.29
C GLU A 55 -18.49 -26.71 -4.48
N THR A 56 -19.17 -25.57 -4.36
CA THR A 56 -19.17 -24.55 -5.44
C THR A 56 -19.02 -23.14 -4.90
N GLU A 57 -17.83 -22.55 -5.08
CA GLU A 57 -17.57 -21.14 -4.80
C GLU A 57 -18.17 -20.26 -5.89
N PHE A 58 -19.34 -19.67 -5.62
CA PHE A 58 -19.91 -18.62 -6.47
C PHE A 58 -19.35 -17.26 -6.06
N ARG A 59 -18.60 -16.63 -6.97
CA ARG A 59 -18.12 -15.26 -6.80
C ARG A 59 -19.12 -14.28 -7.41
N VAL A 60 -19.77 -13.49 -6.56
CA VAL A 60 -20.82 -12.56 -7.01
C VAL A 60 -20.22 -11.21 -7.45
N SER A 61 -19.01 -10.86 -7.00
CA SER A 61 -18.38 -9.57 -7.34
C SER A 61 -16.89 -9.69 -7.64
N PRO A 62 -16.41 -9.07 -8.73
CA PRO A 62 -14.98 -8.93 -8.99
C PRO A 62 -14.39 -7.77 -8.13
N VAL A 63 -13.07 -7.76 -7.91
CA VAL A 63 -12.34 -6.75 -7.11
C VAL A 63 -12.06 -5.49 -7.92
N LEU A 64 -12.84 -4.43 -7.73
CA LEU A 64 -12.79 -3.19 -8.53
C LEU A 64 -11.63 -2.26 -8.12
N CYS A 65 -10.48 -2.83 -7.78
CA CYS A 65 -9.31 -2.08 -7.33
C CYS A 65 -8.38 -1.78 -8.50
N LYS A 66 -8.05 -0.48 -8.66
CA LYS A 66 -7.00 0.00 -9.54
C LYS A 66 -5.83 0.57 -8.75
N THR A 67 -4.61 0.41 -9.25
CA THR A 67 -3.45 1.12 -8.70
C THR A 67 -3.60 2.62 -8.98
N LEU A 68 -3.39 3.44 -7.95
CA LEU A 68 -3.55 4.89 -8.06
C LEU A 68 -2.19 5.59 -8.17
N ASP A 69 -1.94 6.18 -9.34
CA ASP A 69 -0.78 7.05 -9.54
C ASP A 69 -0.95 8.37 -8.78
N LYS A 70 0.08 8.75 -8.02
CA LYS A 70 0.12 9.97 -7.21
C LYS A 70 1.45 10.67 -7.42
N LYS A 71 1.37 11.98 -7.61
CA LYS A 71 2.54 12.86 -7.52
C LYS A 71 2.48 13.56 -6.18
N ILE A 72 3.59 13.55 -5.45
CA ILE A 72 3.72 14.26 -4.18
C ILE A 72 4.94 15.16 -4.22
N SER A 73 4.88 16.27 -3.52
CA SER A 73 5.95 17.25 -3.37
C SER A 73 5.82 17.90 -2.00
N GLY A 74 6.89 18.51 -1.51
CA GLY A 74 6.87 19.26 -0.25
C GLY A 74 8.21 19.25 0.44
N SER A 75 8.21 19.69 1.69
CA SER A 75 9.32 19.46 2.61
C SER A 75 9.48 17.96 2.91
N LYS A 76 10.58 17.62 3.58
CA LYS A 76 10.85 16.25 4.02
C LYS A 76 9.70 15.64 4.82
N GLU A 77 9.25 16.37 5.84
CA GLU A 77 8.16 15.96 6.74
C GLU A 77 6.81 15.86 6.00
N GLU A 78 6.55 16.76 5.04
CA GLU A 78 5.34 16.71 4.21
C GLU A 78 5.33 15.47 3.30
N VAL A 79 6.49 15.06 2.78
CA VAL A 79 6.62 13.84 1.98
C VAL A 79 6.40 12.61 2.85
N GLU A 80 7.01 12.54 4.04
CA GLU A 80 6.77 11.45 5.00
C GLU A 80 5.29 11.35 5.37
N SER A 81 4.66 12.48 5.67
CA SER A 81 3.23 12.56 6.00
C SER A 81 2.34 12.04 4.87
N GLN A 82 2.63 12.46 3.64
CA GLN A 82 1.88 12.02 2.46
C GLN A 82 2.04 10.52 2.23
N ILE A 83 3.25 9.97 2.32
CA ILE A 83 3.50 8.53 2.15
C ILE A 83 2.79 7.73 3.26
N ALA A 84 2.96 8.12 4.52
CA ALA A 84 2.32 7.47 5.66
C ALA A 84 0.79 7.48 5.55
N GLN A 85 0.21 8.61 5.10
CA GLN A 85 -1.23 8.71 4.86
C GLN A 85 -1.70 7.77 3.74
N LYS A 86 -0.92 7.59 2.66
CA LYS A 86 -1.25 6.63 1.60
C LYS A 86 -1.12 5.18 2.07
N MET A 87 -0.11 4.86 2.87
CA MET A 87 0.00 3.55 3.52
C MET A 87 -1.22 3.24 4.40
N ALA A 88 -1.64 4.21 5.22
CA ALA A 88 -2.83 4.10 6.07
C ALA A 88 -4.11 3.85 5.27
N ARG A 89 -4.29 4.55 4.15
CA ARG A 89 -5.45 4.33 3.27
C ARG A 89 -5.42 2.97 2.58
N CYS A 90 -4.24 2.51 2.14
CA CYS A 90 -4.08 1.17 1.58
C CYS A 90 -4.47 0.09 2.61
N TRP A 91 -4.02 0.24 3.85
CA TRP A 91 -4.44 -0.62 4.97
C TRP A 91 -5.95 -0.60 5.20
N GLU A 92 -6.56 0.59 5.17
CA GLU A 92 -8.01 0.79 5.30
C GLU A 92 -8.82 0.12 4.18
N ILE A 93 -8.33 0.17 2.95
CA ILE A 93 -8.95 -0.47 1.77
C ILE A 93 -9.08 -1.99 1.98
N PHE A 94 -8.05 -2.61 2.57
CA PHE A 94 -8.01 -4.04 2.82
C PHE A 94 -8.55 -4.44 4.21
N GLY A 95 -9.40 -3.60 4.79
CA GLY A 95 -10.12 -3.93 6.02
C GLY A 95 -9.25 -3.99 7.25
N GLU A 96 -8.06 -3.37 7.22
CA GLU A 96 -7.19 -3.20 8.38
C GLU A 96 -6.80 -4.54 9.07
N GLY A 97 -6.68 -5.62 8.30
CA GLY A 97 -6.40 -6.97 8.83
C GLY A 97 -7.54 -7.61 9.63
N SER A 98 -8.73 -6.99 9.65
CA SER A 98 -9.89 -7.52 10.37
C SER A 98 -10.55 -8.73 9.72
N TYR A 99 -10.20 -9.05 8.47
CA TYR A 99 -10.74 -10.22 7.78
C TYR A 99 -10.13 -11.50 8.36
N LYS A 100 -10.99 -12.48 8.69
CA LYS A 100 -10.54 -13.77 9.27
C LYS A 100 -9.75 -14.59 8.25
N THR A 101 -10.26 -14.67 7.04
CA THR A 101 -9.56 -15.15 5.85
C THR A 101 -8.81 -13.98 5.22
N GLY A 102 -7.65 -14.23 4.61
CA GLY A 102 -6.95 -13.25 3.81
C GLY A 102 -7.88 -12.60 2.78
N ALA A 103 -7.63 -11.33 2.47
CA ALA A 103 -8.46 -10.55 1.52
C ALA A 103 -8.52 -11.20 0.11
N PHE A 104 -7.64 -12.16 -0.16
CA PHE A 104 -7.49 -12.88 -1.43
C PHE A 104 -7.76 -14.39 -1.34
N ASP A 105 -8.35 -14.91 -0.27
CA ASP A 105 -8.40 -16.37 -0.06
C ASP A 105 -9.47 -17.10 -0.89
N ASN A 106 -10.58 -16.45 -1.24
CA ASN A 106 -11.73 -17.13 -1.87
C ASN A 106 -11.72 -17.02 -3.40
N THR A 107 -10.58 -17.38 -3.95
CA THR A 107 -10.32 -17.22 -5.36
C THR A 107 -9.65 -18.44 -5.94
N ASN A 108 -10.33 -19.46 -6.44
CA ASN A 108 -9.74 -20.42 -7.43
C ASN A 108 -8.85 -19.86 -8.58
N LEU A 109 -8.79 -18.54 -8.82
CA LEU A 109 -7.88 -17.87 -9.77
C LEU A 109 -6.70 -17.17 -9.05
N PHE A 110 -6.76 -17.14 -7.73
CA PHE A 110 -5.87 -16.50 -6.78
C PHE A 110 -5.89 -17.25 -5.40
N ALA A 111 -5.95 -18.59 -5.35
CA ALA A 111 -6.02 -19.38 -4.10
C ALA A 111 -4.68 -20.10 -3.96
N GLY A 112 -4.01 -19.88 -2.83
CA GLY A 112 -2.61 -20.21 -2.64
C GLY A 112 -1.68 -19.19 -3.32
N GLY A 113 -0.76 -18.59 -2.56
CA GLY A 113 0.30 -17.72 -3.10
C GLY A 113 0.52 -16.41 -2.33
N ASN A 114 1.71 -15.83 -2.49
CA ASN A 114 2.12 -14.54 -1.92
C ASN A 114 1.46 -13.39 -2.68
N LYS A 115 0.17 -13.16 -2.43
CA LYS A 115 -0.58 -12.16 -3.19
C LYS A 115 -0.39 -10.78 -2.66
N CYS A 116 -0.06 -9.89 -3.58
CA CYS A 116 0.11 -8.49 -3.27
C CYS A 116 -0.78 -7.64 -4.19
N PHE A 117 -1.21 -6.50 -3.67
CA PHE A 117 -1.90 -5.50 -4.46
C PHE A 117 -1.19 -4.16 -4.31
N MET A 118 -0.83 -3.55 -5.44
CA MET A 118 -0.25 -2.21 -5.45
C MET A 118 -1.36 -1.17 -5.31
N CYS A 119 -1.54 -0.61 -4.13
CA CYS A 119 -2.53 0.43 -3.88
C CYS A 119 -2.16 1.75 -4.57
N TYR A 120 -0.89 2.14 -4.47
CA TYR A 120 -0.40 3.42 -4.96
C TYR A 120 0.95 3.29 -5.62
N THR A 121 1.15 4.09 -6.65
CA THR A 121 2.43 4.39 -7.31
C THR A 121 2.70 5.88 -7.09
N ILE A 122 3.73 6.20 -6.34
CA ILE A 122 4.07 7.54 -5.88
C ILE A 122 5.30 8.03 -6.64
N ALA A 123 5.16 9.09 -7.42
CA ALA A 123 6.30 9.86 -7.93
C ALA A 123 6.55 11.07 -7.01
N ILE A 124 7.79 11.25 -6.58
CA ILE A 124 8.16 12.37 -5.71
C ILE A 124 8.80 13.46 -6.56
N ASP A 125 8.11 14.59 -6.70
CA ASP A 125 8.63 15.75 -7.42
C ASP A 125 9.58 16.56 -6.53
N GLU A 126 10.54 17.24 -7.14
CA GLU A 126 11.45 18.14 -6.44
C GLU A 126 10.70 19.38 -5.90
N SER A 127 11.11 19.86 -4.73
CA SER A 127 10.62 21.11 -4.14
C SER A 127 11.80 22.05 -3.80
N SER A 128 11.50 23.26 -3.32
CA SER A 128 12.56 24.17 -2.84
C SER A 128 13.36 23.57 -1.68
N ASP A 129 12.70 22.75 -0.86
CA ASP A 129 13.19 22.27 0.44
C ASP A 129 13.61 20.80 0.39
N PHE A 130 13.20 20.07 -0.66
CA PHE A 130 13.52 18.67 -0.87
C PHE A 130 13.92 18.44 -2.33
N LYS A 131 15.23 18.50 -2.57
CA LYS A 131 15.85 18.38 -3.90
C LYS A 131 16.55 17.04 -4.08
N ARG A 132 16.82 16.68 -5.33
CA ARG A 132 17.51 15.43 -5.70
C ARG A 132 18.88 15.25 -5.02
N ASP A 133 19.60 16.34 -4.83
CA ASP A 133 20.93 16.35 -4.19
C ASP A 133 20.87 16.39 -2.65
N SER A 134 19.67 16.39 -2.06
CA SER A 134 19.51 16.35 -0.60
C SER A 134 19.80 14.96 -0.01
N GLN A 135 19.94 14.89 1.31
CA GLN A 135 20.24 13.64 2.04
C GLN A 135 19.14 12.56 1.90
N GLY A 136 17.99 12.85 1.29
CA GLY A 136 16.86 11.93 1.25
C GLY A 136 16.24 11.71 2.63
N ILE A 137 15.23 10.84 2.71
CA ILE A 137 14.68 10.31 3.97
C ILE A 137 15.16 8.88 4.10
N SER A 138 15.94 8.59 5.14
CA SER A 138 16.40 7.22 5.36
C SER A 138 15.25 6.32 5.78
N GLY A 139 15.37 5.00 5.56
CA GLY A 139 14.35 4.06 6.04
C GLY A 139 14.14 4.10 7.56
N GLN A 140 15.20 4.36 8.33
CA GLN A 140 15.13 4.52 9.79
C GLN A 140 14.38 5.78 10.20
N GLU A 141 14.63 6.89 9.50
CA GLU A 141 13.95 8.16 9.74
C GLU A 141 12.46 8.04 9.42
N PHE A 142 12.10 7.45 8.29
CA PHE A 142 10.70 7.21 7.97
C PHE A 142 10.04 6.23 8.96
N GLN A 143 10.76 5.20 9.42
CA GLN A 143 10.27 4.31 10.48
C GLN A 143 10.00 5.08 11.78
N GLN A 144 10.90 5.99 12.16
CA GLN A 144 10.73 6.85 13.32
C GLN A 144 9.54 7.78 13.16
N TYR A 145 9.33 8.35 11.97
CA TYR A 145 8.15 9.13 11.63
C TYR A 145 6.85 8.32 11.88
N LEU A 146 6.79 7.07 11.43
CA LEU A 146 5.62 6.21 11.66
C LEU A 146 5.40 5.88 13.15
N ARG A 147 6.49 5.77 13.94
CA ARG A 147 6.45 5.51 15.39
C ARG A 147 5.97 6.71 16.19
N GLU A 148 6.32 7.92 15.79
CA GLU A 148 6.11 9.12 16.60
C GLU A 148 4.86 9.90 16.15
N THR A 149 4.49 9.81 14.88
CA THR A 149 3.39 10.61 14.32
C THR A 149 2.04 9.95 14.53
N THR A 150 1.10 10.69 15.11
CA THR A 150 -0.28 10.24 15.33
C THR A 150 -1.09 10.27 14.04
N TYR A 151 -1.78 9.17 13.74
CA TYR A 151 -2.80 9.11 12.70
C TYR A 151 -4.14 9.63 13.23
N ASP A 152 -4.50 10.85 12.83
CA ASP A 152 -5.64 11.60 13.38
C ASP A 152 -6.98 10.86 13.37
N LYS A 153 -7.23 10.02 12.37
CA LYS A 153 -8.49 9.27 12.26
C LYS A 153 -8.63 8.19 13.33
N LYS A 154 -7.52 7.65 13.84
CA LYS A 154 -7.51 6.50 14.75
C LYS A 154 -6.93 6.84 16.13
N LYS A 155 -6.37 8.04 16.32
CA LYS A 155 -5.83 8.54 17.60
C LYS A 155 -4.72 7.64 18.18
N GLN A 156 -3.93 7.05 17.30
CA GLN A 156 -2.76 6.22 17.61
C GLN A 156 -1.68 6.51 16.56
N THR A 157 -0.45 6.07 16.81
CA THR A 157 0.64 6.30 15.84
C THR A 157 0.36 5.54 14.54
N TYR A 158 0.94 5.99 13.41
CA TYR A 158 0.78 5.25 12.15
C TYR A 158 1.20 3.79 12.30
N LEU A 159 2.30 3.56 12.99
CA LEU A 159 2.81 2.24 13.25
C LEU A 159 1.84 1.39 14.08
N ASP A 160 1.37 1.91 15.21
CA ASP A 160 0.39 1.20 16.06
C ASP A 160 -0.87 0.87 15.27
N TYR A 161 -1.26 1.76 14.34
CA TYR A 161 -2.38 1.53 13.46
C TYR A 161 -2.17 0.36 12.52
N PHE A 162 -1.01 0.23 11.89
CA PHE A 162 -0.72 -0.93 11.04
C PHE A 162 -0.60 -2.23 11.83
N GLN A 163 -0.15 -2.17 13.08
CA GLN A 163 0.08 -3.37 13.89
C GLN A 163 -1.16 -3.89 14.60
N PHE A 164 -2.05 -2.98 15.03
CA PHE A 164 -3.15 -3.31 15.94
C PHE A 164 -4.51 -2.79 15.47
N GLY A 165 -4.54 -1.92 14.46
CA GLY A 165 -5.79 -1.39 13.93
C GLY A 165 -6.53 -2.45 13.14
N GLY A 166 -7.27 -3.33 13.80
CA GLY A 166 -8.16 -4.34 13.19
C GLY A 166 -7.65 -5.79 13.29
N GLY A 167 -6.36 -6.01 13.05
CA GLY A 167 -5.69 -7.31 13.18
C GLY A 167 -4.17 -7.16 13.23
N PRO A 168 -3.42 -8.25 13.50
CA PRO A 168 -1.97 -8.20 13.56
C PRO A 168 -1.40 -7.93 12.16
N GLY A 169 -0.72 -6.79 12.02
CA GLY A 169 -0.06 -6.39 10.79
C GLY A 169 1.40 -6.01 10.98
N TYR A 170 2.13 -5.90 9.87
CA TYR A 170 3.51 -5.42 9.86
C TYR A 170 3.77 -4.44 8.72
N VAL A 171 4.75 -3.57 8.97
CA VAL A 171 5.24 -2.58 8.00
C VAL A 171 6.59 -3.01 7.51
N VAL A 172 6.78 -2.98 6.20
CA VAL A 172 8.05 -3.26 5.53
C VAL A 172 8.45 -2.06 4.68
N GLY A 173 9.67 -1.59 4.84
CA GLY A 173 10.32 -0.73 3.86
C GLY A 173 11.32 -1.53 3.04
N LEU A 174 11.15 -1.56 1.72
CA LEU A 174 12.10 -2.07 0.72
C LEU A 174 12.67 -0.86 -0.03
N LEU A 175 13.63 -0.20 0.59
CA LEU A 175 14.22 1.04 0.08
C LEU A 175 15.67 0.80 -0.35
N SER A 176 16.13 1.58 -1.33
CA SER A 176 17.56 1.67 -1.65
C SER A 176 18.34 2.32 -0.51
N GLU A 177 19.68 2.26 -0.53
CA GLU A 177 20.56 2.95 0.43
C GLU A 177 20.28 4.45 0.51
N GLU A 178 19.85 5.02 -0.61
CA GLU A 178 19.52 6.44 -0.74
C GLU A 178 18.21 6.81 -0.03
N GLY A 179 17.43 5.81 0.40
CA GLY A 179 16.12 5.99 1.01
C GLY A 179 15.09 6.58 0.05
N ILE A 180 14.28 7.49 0.57
CA ILE A 180 13.26 8.21 -0.18
C ILE A 180 13.87 9.51 -0.71
N LYS A 181 13.91 9.69 -2.04
CA LYS A 181 14.46 10.89 -2.70
C LYS A 181 13.52 11.44 -3.77
N PRO A 182 13.59 12.76 -4.07
CA PRO A 182 12.94 13.34 -5.23
C PRO A 182 13.43 12.75 -6.55
N GLY A 183 12.57 12.77 -7.56
CA GLY A 183 12.84 12.22 -8.89
C GLY A 183 12.77 10.70 -8.97
N ARG A 184 12.29 10.03 -7.90
CA ARG A 184 12.13 8.56 -7.82
C ARG A 184 10.65 8.18 -7.68
N GLY A 185 10.33 7.01 -8.20
CA GLY A 185 9.05 6.33 -8.05
C GLY A 185 9.08 5.29 -6.92
N TYR A 186 8.01 5.27 -6.12
CA TYR A 186 7.80 4.34 -5.01
C TYR A 186 6.43 3.66 -5.14
N GLY A 187 6.31 2.42 -4.66
CA GLY A 187 5.08 1.65 -4.62
C GLY A 187 4.63 1.44 -3.19
N ILE A 188 3.32 1.53 -2.95
CA ILE A 188 2.70 1.09 -1.70
C ILE A 188 1.87 -0.14 -2.00
N ALA A 189 2.28 -1.28 -1.44
CA ALA A 189 1.64 -2.57 -1.68
C ALA A 189 1.12 -3.19 -0.40
N PHE A 190 -0.05 -3.81 -0.48
CA PHE A 190 -0.62 -4.64 0.56
C PHE A 190 -0.38 -6.12 0.25
N LYS A 191 0.06 -6.91 1.23
CA LYS A 191 0.14 -8.38 1.15
C LYS A 191 -0.83 -8.97 2.17
N ALA A 192 -1.73 -9.84 1.73
CA ALA A 192 -2.62 -10.53 2.66
C ALA A 192 -1.90 -11.70 3.35
N LYS A 193 -2.33 -12.04 4.56
CA LYS A 193 -1.94 -13.28 5.24
C LYS A 193 -2.40 -14.53 4.46
N ALA A 194 -1.67 -15.64 4.64
CA ALA A 194 -2.00 -16.92 4.01
C ALA A 194 -3.07 -17.70 4.80
N GLN A 195 -3.87 -18.50 4.08
CA GLN A 195 -5.02 -19.25 4.60
C GLN A 195 -4.64 -20.51 5.42
N ASP A 196 -3.51 -21.17 5.09
CA ASP A 196 -3.25 -22.57 5.47
C ASP A 196 -2.42 -22.76 6.75
N SER A 197 -2.31 -21.74 7.57
CA SER A 197 -1.48 -21.77 8.77
C SER A 197 -2.30 -22.08 10.03
N GLU A 198 -3.13 -23.14 10.01
CA GLU A 198 -3.82 -23.61 11.22
C GLU A 198 -2.86 -24.21 12.27
N GLY A 199 -1.56 -24.29 11.98
CA GLY A 199 -0.54 -24.77 12.91
C GLY A 199 0.72 -23.92 12.90
N GLY A 200 0.92 -23.13 13.94
CA GLY A 200 2.25 -22.61 14.33
C GLY A 200 2.38 -21.10 14.23
N GLY A 201 1.97 -20.40 15.29
CA GLY A 201 2.42 -19.04 15.60
C GLY A 201 3.90 -18.97 16.01
N ASP A 202 4.76 -19.73 15.31
CA ASP A 202 6.18 -19.92 15.63
C ASP A 202 7.11 -19.40 14.53
N LEU A 203 6.52 -18.84 13.45
CA LEU A 203 7.27 -18.36 12.31
C LEU A 203 7.50 -16.85 12.42
N LEU A 204 8.57 -16.50 13.15
CA LEU A 204 9.54 -15.47 12.76
C LEU A 204 10.72 -15.33 13.74
N LEU A 205 10.90 -16.24 14.72
CA LEU A 205 12.05 -16.21 15.65
C LEU A 205 12.56 -17.63 15.97
N GLY A 206 12.87 -18.41 14.92
CA GLY A 206 13.64 -19.65 15.04
C GLY A 206 15.04 -19.37 15.60
N GLY A 207 15.13 -19.18 16.91
CA GLY A 207 16.35 -18.84 17.63
C GLY A 207 16.19 -17.83 18.77
N GLY A 208 15.18 -17.95 19.64
CA GLY A 208 15.31 -17.48 21.03
C GLY A 208 14.70 -16.14 21.45
N LEU A 209 13.71 -15.61 20.74
CA LEU A 209 12.93 -14.45 21.20
C LEU A 209 11.42 -14.72 21.14
N SER A 210 10.95 -15.74 21.86
CA SER A 210 9.51 -15.89 22.07
C SER A 210 8.97 -14.71 22.89
N ALA A 211 7.90 -14.08 22.40
CA ALA A 211 7.03 -13.07 23.01
C ALA A 211 7.33 -11.59 22.71
N GLY A 212 6.84 -11.16 21.54
CA GLY A 212 6.53 -9.76 21.27
C GLY A 212 5.83 -9.62 19.92
N ILE A 213 4.50 -9.77 19.88
CA ILE A 213 3.68 -9.44 18.71
C ILE A 213 3.89 -7.95 18.42
N GLY A 214 4.71 -7.64 17.41
CA GLY A 214 5.08 -6.26 17.07
C GLY A 214 6.44 -6.07 16.38
N ALA A 215 6.99 -7.09 15.71
CA ALA A 215 8.25 -6.94 14.98
C ALA A 215 8.07 -6.03 13.75
N ILE A 216 8.94 -5.02 13.63
CA ILE A 216 8.94 -4.05 12.52
C ILE A 216 10.34 -4.05 11.95
N GLY A 217 10.45 -4.41 10.67
CA GLY A 217 11.72 -4.39 9.95
C GLY A 217 11.64 -3.39 8.80
N PHE A 218 12.40 -2.30 8.89
CA PHE A 218 12.76 -1.53 7.71
C PHE A 218 14.08 -2.08 7.18
N TYR A 219 14.05 -2.57 5.95
CA TYR A 219 15.21 -3.19 5.31
C TYR A 219 15.71 -2.26 4.22
N THR A 220 16.86 -1.63 4.46
CA THR A 220 17.58 -0.90 3.41
C THR A 220 18.46 -1.89 2.65
N ILE A 221 18.26 -2.03 1.33
CA ILE A 221 19.18 -2.82 0.51
C ILE A 221 20.37 -1.94 0.19
N GLY A 222 21.50 -2.30 0.77
CA GLY A 222 22.79 -1.74 0.41
C GLY A 222 23.75 -2.70 -0.25
N ILE A 223 24.52 -2.19 -1.21
CA ILE A 223 25.64 -2.87 -1.86
C ILE A 223 26.80 -2.87 -0.85
N GLY A 224 26.60 -3.54 0.29
CA GLY A 224 27.48 -3.37 1.45
C GLY A 224 26.98 -3.94 2.78
N GLY A 225 26.06 -4.92 2.78
CA GLY A 225 26.03 -5.99 3.79
C GLY A 225 25.86 -5.69 5.29
N SER A 226 25.43 -4.50 5.74
CA SER A 226 25.12 -4.27 7.16
C SER A 226 23.68 -3.84 7.38
N LEU A 227 22.87 -4.74 7.94
CA LEU A 227 21.51 -4.49 8.43
C LEU A 227 21.57 -3.73 9.76
N LEU A 228 21.44 -2.41 9.69
CA LEU A 228 21.21 -1.56 10.85
C LEU A 228 19.71 -1.32 10.97
N GLY A 229 18.99 -2.29 11.55
CA GLY A 229 17.59 -2.17 11.94
C GLY A 229 17.46 -2.33 13.45
N GLY A 230 16.78 -1.38 14.11
CA GLY A 230 16.50 -1.42 15.55
C GLY A 230 15.53 -2.55 15.90
N GLY A 231 16.08 -3.74 16.17
CA GLY A 231 15.36 -4.96 16.53
C GLY A 231 16.04 -6.18 15.92
N ALA A 232 17.06 -6.69 16.61
CA ALA A 232 17.97 -7.77 16.19
C ALA A 232 18.92 -7.43 15.03
N ALA A 233 20.20 -7.25 15.36
CA ALA A 233 21.29 -7.14 14.41
C ALA A 233 21.48 -8.48 13.67
N LEU A 234 20.88 -8.62 12.48
CA LEU A 234 21.16 -9.73 11.58
C LEU A 234 22.47 -9.45 10.85
N ALA A 235 23.57 -9.94 11.41
CA ALA A 235 24.88 -9.88 10.78
C ALA A 235 24.98 -10.89 9.62
N GLY A 236 25.25 -10.40 8.41
CA GLY A 236 25.90 -11.19 7.35
C GLY A 236 25.02 -12.04 6.43
N ILE A 237 23.69 -11.93 6.48
CA ILE A 237 22.83 -12.53 5.46
C ILE A 237 22.51 -11.46 4.42
N GLY A 238 22.82 -11.72 3.14
CA GLY A 238 22.59 -10.77 2.06
C GLY A 238 21.15 -10.25 2.10
N ALA A 239 20.97 -8.93 1.98
CA ALA A 239 19.66 -8.28 2.06
C ALA A 239 18.62 -8.94 1.13
N TYR A 240 19.09 -9.48 0.00
CA TYR A 240 18.27 -10.23 -0.95
C TYR A 240 17.64 -11.50 -0.37
N SER A 241 18.38 -12.33 0.38
CA SER A 241 17.82 -13.56 0.98
C SER A 241 16.80 -13.25 2.07
N LEU A 242 17.00 -12.18 2.85
CA LEU A 242 16.02 -11.78 3.87
C LEU A 242 14.77 -11.15 3.27
N ILE A 243 14.91 -10.39 2.19
CA ILE A 243 13.75 -9.88 1.45
C ILE A 243 13.02 -11.02 0.77
N SER A 244 13.75 -11.97 0.20
CA SER A 244 13.16 -13.20 -0.29
C SER A 244 12.40 -13.86 0.85
N ASP A 245 12.99 -14.13 2.01
CA ASP A 245 12.28 -14.79 3.11
C ASP A 245 11.07 -13.96 3.59
N LEU A 246 11.18 -12.64 3.70
CA LEU A 246 10.08 -11.79 4.15
C LEU A 246 8.89 -11.75 3.15
N ILE A 247 9.19 -11.66 1.85
CA ILE A 247 8.15 -11.63 0.81
C ILE A 247 7.66 -13.05 0.51
N THR A 248 8.56 -14.04 0.51
CA THR A 248 8.27 -15.44 0.19
C THR A 248 7.83 -16.29 1.35
N ASP A 249 7.80 -15.75 2.58
CA ASP A 249 7.14 -16.43 3.67
C ASP A 249 5.64 -16.49 3.37
N THR A 250 5.28 -17.53 2.62
CA THR A 250 3.93 -17.96 2.27
C THR A 250 3.19 -18.43 3.51
N LYS A 251 3.85 -18.51 4.67
CA LYS A 251 3.28 -18.93 5.94
C LYS A 251 3.19 -17.76 6.92
N SER A 252 3.34 -16.51 6.47
CA SER A 252 3.09 -15.38 7.35
C SER A 252 1.58 -15.25 7.61
N ASN A 253 1.19 -15.40 8.87
CA ASN A 253 -0.21 -15.33 9.33
C ASN A 253 -0.69 -13.90 9.56
N VAL A 254 0.07 -12.93 9.05
CA VAL A 254 -0.07 -11.50 9.31
C VAL A 254 -0.14 -10.76 7.99
N ASP A 255 -0.98 -9.75 7.94
CA ASP A 255 -1.12 -8.87 6.79
C ASP A 255 0.04 -7.85 6.78
N ALA A 256 0.50 -7.44 5.60
CA ALA A 256 1.64 -6.54 5.45
C ALA A 256 1.28 -5.28 4.66
N ILE A 257 1.86 -4.16 5.07
CA ILE A 257 1.97 -2.97 4.23
C ILE A 257 3.44 -2.72 3.87
N MET A 258 3.71 -2.58 2.58
CA MET A 258 5.06 -2.46 2.04
C MET A 258 5.23 -1.11 1.34
N LEU A 259 6.33 -0.41 1.62
CA LEU A 259 6.83 0.71 0.82
C LEU A 259 8.02 0.23 -0.01
N VAL A 260 7.93 0.34 -1.33
CA VAL A 260 8.87 -0.28 -2.28
C VAL A 260 9.49 0.78 -3.17
N ASP A 261 10.81 0.83 -3.29
CA ASP A 261 11.49 1.70 -4.26
C ASP A 261 11.41 1.08 -5.67
N LEU A 262 10.49 1.59 -6.50
CA LEU A 262 10.28 1.11 -7.86
C LEU A 262 11.37 1.57 -8.83
N SER A 263 12.21 2.53 -8.42
CA SER A 263 13.31 3.03 -9.23
C SER A 263 14.56 2.15 -9.11
N ASN A 264 14.59 1.26 -8.11
CA ASN A 264 15.62 0.25 -7.98
C ASN A 264 15.17 -1.03 -8.70
N GLU A 265 15.88 -1.41 -9.77
CA GLU A 265 15.52 -2.56 -10.62
C GLU A 265 15.56 -3.88 -9.86
N GLU A 266 16.49 -4.07 -8.93
CA GLU A 266 16.60 -5.30 -8.13
C GLU A 266 15.42 -5.45 -7.17
N ILE A 267 15.04 -4.36 -6.49
CA ILE A 267 13.88 -4.31 -5.60
C ILE A 267 12.60 -4.56 -6.39
N SER A 268 12.43 -3.87 -7.51
CA SER A 268 11.25 -4.01 -8.38
C SER A 268 11.13 -5.42 -8.93
N ARG A 269 12.24 -6.03 -9.38
CA ARG A 269 12.28 -7.41 -9.87
C ARG A 269 11.94 -8.40 -8.76
N ALA A 270 12.58 -8.28 -7.59
CA ALA A 270 12.29 -9.14 -6.45
C ALA A 270 10.81 -9.04 -6.04
N MET A 271 10.25 -7.83 -6.02
CA MET A 271 8.83 -7.62 -5.76
C MET A 271 7.97 -8.33 -6.81
N ASN A 272 8.23 -8.15 -8.10
CA ASN A 272 7.44 -8.80 -9.17
C ASN A 272 7.57 -10.33 -9.20
N GLU A 273 8.72 -10.88 -8.83
CA GLU A 273 8.95 -12.33 -8.77
C GLU A 273 8.26 -12.98 -7.57
N LYS A 274 8.21 -12.27 -6.44
CA LYS A 274 7.75 -12.84 -5.16
C LYS A 274 6.31 -12.46 -4.80
N CYS A 275 5.84 -11.31 -5.28
CA CYS A 275 4.45 -10.92 -5.18
C CYS A 275 3.70 -11.32 -6.44
N GLU A 276 2.74 -12.23 -6.29
CA GLU A 276 1.73 -12.48 -7.32
C GLU A 276 0.77 -11.28 -7.32
N PHE A 277 1.13 -10.26 -8.11
CA PHE A 277 0.30 -9.07 -8.24
C PHE A 277 -1.04 -9.42 -8.83
N VAL A 278 -2.10 -9.14 -8.08
CA VAL A 278 -3.47 -9.25 -8.57
C VAL A 278 -3.64 -8.20 -9.66
N SER A 279 -3.79 -8.65 -10.90
CA SER A 279 -4.01 -7.78 -12.06
C SER A 279 -5.25 -6.91 -11.83
N ASP A 280 -5.12 -5.61 -12.11
CA ASP A 280 -6.23 -4.67 -12.15
C ASP A 280 -7.34 -5.22 -13.07
N ILE A 281 -8.60 -5.04 -12.68
CA ILE A 281 -9.77 -5.38 -13.49
C ILE A 281 -9.77 -4.67 -14.85
N GLY A 282 -8.96 -3.63 -15.01
CA GLY A 282 -8.66 -3.00 -16.30
C GLY A 282 -8.15 -3.97 -17.40
N GLY A 283 -7.63 -5.14 -17.05
CA GLY A 283 -7.38 -6.23 -18.01
C GLY A 283 -6.49 -5.84 -19.20
N LYS A 284 -5.49 -4.98 -18.97
CA LYS A 284 -4.45 -4.64 -19.94
C LYS A 284 -3.09 -4.69 -19.30
#